data_AF-A0A497JVX5-F1
#
_entry.id   AF-A0A497JVX5-F1
#
_cell.length_a   1.000
_cell.length_b   1.000
_cell.length_c   1.000
_cell.angle_alpha   90.00
_cell.angle_beta   90.00
_cell.angle_gamma   90.00
#
_symmetry.space_group_name_H-M   'P 1'
#
loop_
_entity.id
_entity.type
_entity.pdbx_description
1 polymer ?
#
loop_
_entity_poly.entity_id
_entity_poly.type
_entity_poly.pdbx_seq_one_letter_code
_entity_poly.pdbx_strand_id
1 'polypeptide(L)'
;MRCTVEKGKTLLVDGPACVKIISGVAEVLGAEVKSEMRIVIRQGKRLPFEAVSSFEAELSMGEGASCAERETPAIPTSWRRAAETILSAEEKNTVLILGGVDSGKNGFCIYLANSALRKNRRVAVIDCDLGQSDLGPPGTVNLCFIEKPFTDLFTLFPDYSIFIGVTSPSMVVDEVLDATSRLKVESSRLRDADLIIINTDGWIMGDLAVKYKARLIEAVNPDFVVAIHTGNELNPIISMIGERHVLSVEAPRDVRRRDQRIRRILRGSAYKKHLKEAKIRLFHLDGIRVEGALNLNDKGREFADKIEGILRSEVLHCEERSNSILLIVQRRDLLDWKNVKAAEMETGKRIILLQKGDERGLLASLEDPAGRMLGIGMIHDIDFRNRSVRMYTPVSGEVSRIKIGWIRLDSEGNERGLLLEALSMR
;
A
#
# COMPACT_ATOMS: atom_id res chain seq x y z
N MET A 1 20.97 24.89 8.55
CA MET A 1 22.38 24.76 8.13
C MET A 1 22.44 25.09 6.65
N ARG A 2 23.46 25.82 6.17
CA ARG A 2 23.69 26.00 4.74
C ARG A 2 24.85 25.13 4.29
N CYS A 3 24.80 24.59 3.08
CA CYS A 3 25.90 23.86 2.47
C CYS A 3 26.01 24.18 0.98
N THR A 4 27.22 24.08 0.46
CA THR A 4 27.52 24.14 -0.97
C THR A 4 28.00 22.78 -1.42
N VAL A 5 27.43 22.27 -2.51
CA VAL A 5 27.77 20.96 -3.07
C VAL A 5 28.30 21.17 -4.46
N GLU A 6 29.55 20.77 -4.70
CA GLU A 6 30.21 20.94 -6.00
C GLU A 6 29.67 20.00 -7.06
N LYS A 7 29.73 20.42 -8.33
CA LYS A 7 29.32 19.61 -9.49
C LYS A 7 29.94 18.21 -9.45
N GLY A 8 29.10 17.19 -9.68
CA GLY A 8 29.52 15.79 -9.68
C GLY A 8 29.51 15.12 -8.30
N LYS A 9 29.37 15.88 -7.22
CA LYS A 9 29.17 15.35 -5.87
C LYS A 9 27.70 15.12 -5.57
N THR A 10 27.44 14.35 -4.52
CA THR A 10 26.09 14.05 -4.04
C THR A 10 25.94 14.39 -2.57
N LEU A 11 24.88 15.12 -2.22
CA LEU A 11 24.45 15.29 -0.84
C LEU A 11 23.35 14.27 -0.50
N LEU A 12 23.65 13.37 0.42
CA LEU A 12 22.67 12.43 0.98
C LEU A 12 22.02 13.06 2.21
N VAL A 13 20.68 13.11 2.24
CA VAL A 13 19.94 13.66 3.38
C VAL A 13 18.94 12.65 3.91
N ASP A 14 19.06 12.34 5.20
CA ASP A 14 18.15 11.51 5.97
C ASP A 14 17.06 12.34 6.62
N GLY A 15 15.81 11.93 6.43
CA GLY A 15 14.66 12.56 7.09
C GLY A 15 14.51 12.13 8.56
N PRO A 16 13.77 12.92 9.37
CA PRO A 16 12.91 14.04 8.96
C PRO A 16 13.70 15.33 8.68
N ALA A 17 13.68 15.82 7.45
CA ALA A 17 14.47 16.98 7.05
C ALA A 17 13.79 17.74 5.91
N CYS A 18 14.27 18.95 5.65
CA CYS A 18 13.86 19.78 4.55
C CYS A 18 15.10 20.38 3.90
N VAL A 19 15.19 20.30 2.57
CA VAL A 19 16.23 20.92 1.76
C VAL A 19 15.60 21.97 0.86
N LYS A 20 16.01 23.23 1.00
CA LYS A 20 15.65 24.32 0.09
C LYS A 20 16.87 24.64 -0.77
N ILE A 21 16.75 24.56 -2.09
CA ILE A 21 17.83 24.98 -2.99
C ILE A 21 17.80 26.51 -3.08
N ILE A 22 18.94 27.14 -2.81
CA ILE A 22 19.12 28.60 -2.86
C ILE A 22 19.59 29.01 -4.25
N SER A 23 20.59 28.31 -4.80
CA SER A 23 21.13 28.57 -6.14
C SER A 23 21.69 27.28 -6.76
N GLY A 24 21.82 27.24 -8.08
CA GLY A 24 22.29 26.06 -8.81
C GLY A 24 21.18 25.04 -9.07
N VAL A 25 21.59 23.84 -9.48
CA VAL A 25 20.67 22.75 -9.89
C VAL A 25 21.15 21.42 -9.31
N ALA A 26 20.25 20.75 -8.59
CA ALA A 26 20.42 19.37 -8.14
C ALA A 26 19.49 18.42 -8.91
N GLU A 27 19.87 17.16 -9.05
CA GLU A 27 19.00 16.07 -9.49
C GLU A 27 18.67 15.17 -8.28
N VAL A 28 17.39 14.89 -8.06
CA VAL A 28 16.91 13.98 -7.01
C VAL A 28 16.11 12.87 -7.68
N LEU A 29 16.69 11.66 -7.73
CA LEU A 29 16.08 10.51 -8.39
C LEU A 29 15.56 10.85 -9.80
N GLY A 30 16.36 11.53 -10.62
CA GLY A 30 16.00 11.92 -12.00
C GLY A 30 15.12 13.18 -12.13
N ALA A 31 14.60 13.74 -11.02
CA ALA A 31 13.90 15.03 -11.04
C ALA A 31 14.89 16.19 -10.86
N GLU A 32 14.78 17.21 -11.71
CA GLU A 32 15.57 18.44 -11.59
C GLU A 32 14.98 19.34 -10.50
N VAL A 33 15.80 19.72 -9.52
CA VAL A 33 15.45 20.58 -8.39
C VAL A 33 16.24 21.88 -8.49
N LYS A 34 15.52 22.99 -8.68
CA LYS A 34 16.06 24.33 -8.94
C LYS A 34 15.94 25.24 -7.71
N SER A 35 16.56 26.42 -7.81
CA SER A 35 16.38 27.51 -6.85
C SER A 35 14.91 27.74 -6.47
N GLU A 36 14.68 28.04 -5.19
CA GLU A 36 13.38 28.20 -4.52
C GLU A 36 12.54 26.93 -4.35
N MET A 37 12.93 25.79 -4.93
CA MET A 37 12.28 24.52 -4.64
C MET A 37 12.65 24.00 -3.25
N ARG A 38 11.65 23.46 -2.56
CA ARG A 38 11.76 22.87 -1.23
C ARG A 38 11.38 21.40 -1.29
N ILE A 39 12.28 20.52 -0.86
CA ILE A 39 12.06 19.08 -0.78
C ILE A 39 11.99 18.66 0.68
N VAL A 40 10.88 18.04 1.07
CA VAL A 40 10.69 17.46 2.41
C VAL A 40 11.05 15.98 2.36
N ILE A 41 11.92 15.55 3.26
CA ILE A 41 12.34 14.16 3.43
C ILE A 41 11.70 13.63 4.71
N ARG A 42 10.80 12.66 4.58
CA ARG A 42 10.10 12.05 5.72
C ARG A 42 11.03 11.19 6.57
N GLN A 43 10.67 10.98 7.84
CA GLN A 43 11.40 10.10 8.75
C GLN A 43 11.58 8.69 8.14
N GLY A 44 12.80 8.15 8.22
CA GLY A 44 13.12 6.82 7.66
C GLY A 44 13.33 6.79 6.15
N LYS A 45 13.20 7.93 5.46
CA LYS A 45 13.61 8.09 4.05
C LYS A 45 14.96 8.77 3.96
N ARG A 46 15.64 8.55 2.83
CA ARG A 46 16.89 9.20 2.42
C ARG A 46 16.72 9.63 0.98
N LEU A 47 17.12 10.84 0.65
CA LEU A 47 17.16 11.31 -0.74
C LEU A 47 18.58 11.74 -1.12
N PRO A 48 19.06 11.35 -2.32
CA PRO A 48 20.27 11.88 -2.91
C PRO A 48 19.99 13.17 -3.69
N PHE A 49 20.78 14.20 -3.44
CA PHE A 49 20.82 15.45 -4.21
C PHE A 49 22.13 15.47 -5.01
N GLU A 50 22.10 14.97 -6.24
CA GLU A 50 23.26 14.94 -7.14
C GLU A 50 23.46 16.32 -7.79
N ALA A 51 24.65 16.91 -7.70
CA ALA A 51 24.92 18.23 -8.24
C ALA A 51 25.10 18.20 -9.77
N VAL A 52 24.09 18.66 -10.51
CA VAL A 52 24.15 18.84 -11.98
C VAL A 52 25.07 20.03 -12.31
N SER A 53 24.88 21.12 -11.57
CA SER A 53 25.84 22.20 -11.38
C SER A 53 26.14 22.31 -9.89
N SER A 54 27.22 23.01 -9.50
CA SER A 54 27.40 23.36 -8.10
C SER A 54 26.15 24.09 -7.58
N PHE A 55 25.68 23.73 -6.39
CA PHE A 55 24.46 24.29 -5.80
C PHE A 55 24.65 24.65 -4.33
N GLU A 56 23.93 25.68 -3.88
CA GLU A 56 23.81 26.04 -2.46
C GLU A 56 22.44 25.61 -1.96
N ALA A 57 22.39 25.00 -0.78
CA ALA A 57 21.15 24.58 -0.16
C ALA A 57 21.08 24.96 1.32
N GLU A 58 19.87 25.26 1.76
CA GLU A 58 19.52 25.41 3.17
C GLU A 58 18.80 24.16 3.68
N LEU A 59 19.38 23.54 4.72
CA LEU A 59 18.89 22.34 5.38
C LEU A 59 18.26 22.70 6.72
N SER A 60 17.00 22.30 6.89
CA SER A 60 16.32 22.22 8.19
C SER A 60 16.22 20.75 8.59
N MET A 61 16.93 20.35 9.63
CA MET A 61 17.01 18.97 10.09
C MET A 61 16.19 18.79 11.38
N GLY A 62 15.33 17.78 11.40
CA GLY A 62 14.61 17.35 12.60
C GLY A 62 15.41 16.34 13.42
N GLU A 63 14.78 15.82 14.47
CA GLU A 63 15.40 14.83 15.36
C GLU A 63 15.77 13.54 14.60
N GLY A 64 17.02 13.08 14.77
CA GLY A 64 17.54 11.87 14.13
C GLY A 64 17.77 11.98 12.62
N ALA A 65 17.67 13.19 12.05
CA ALA A 65 18.11 13.47 10.69
C ALA A 65 19.64 13.53 10.60
N SER A 66 20.17 13.24 9.42
CA SER A 66 21.60 13.30 9.14
C SER A 66 21.84 13.72 7.70
N CYS A 67 23.02 14.26 7.40
CA CYS A 67 23.42 14.55 6.04
C CYS A 67 24.88 14.18 5.82
N ALA A 68 25.21 13.74 4.61
CA ALA A 68 26.59 13.41 4.25
C ALA A 68 26.85 13.70 2.77
N GLU A 69 28.01 14.28 2.48
CA GLU A 69 28.49 14.45 1.11
C GLU A 69 29.22 13.19 0.63
N ARG A 70 29.12 12.91 -0.67
CA ARG A 70 29.81 11.83 -1.37
C ARG A 70 30.42 12.36 -2.66
N GLU A 71 31.62 11.90 -2.97
CA GLU A 71 32.33 12.19 -4.23
C GLU A 71 31.78 11.40 -5.43
N THR A 72 30.86 10.45 -5.19
CA THR A 72 30.28 9.61 -6.23
C THR A 72 28.78 9.85 -6.37
N PRO A 73 28.20 9.65 -7.57
CA PRO A 73 26.75 9.57 -7.75
C PRO A 73 26.13 8.52 -6.84
N ALA A 74 24.95 8.81 -6.30
CA ALA A 74 24.21 7.87 -5.47
C ALA A 74 23.35 6.91 -6.30
N ILE A 75 22.95 7.32 -7.50
CA ILE A 75 22.23 6.46 -8.44
C ILE A 75 23.21 5.49 -9.10
N PRO A 76 23.02 4.16 -8.94
CA PRO A 76 23.89 3.16 -9.59
C PRO A 76 23.91 3.30 -11.11
N THR A 77 25.07 3.07 -11.73
CA THR A 77 25.19 3.07 -13.20
C THR A 77 24.31 2.00 -13.85
N SER A 78 24.09 0.88 -13.16
CA SER A 78 23.15 -0.18 -13.58
C SER A 78 21.71 0.33 -13.69
N TRP A 79 21.27 1.26 -12.82
CA TRP A 79 19.95 1.87 -12.92
C TRP A 79 19.83 2.74 -14.16
N ARG A 80 20.86 3.54 -14.45
CA ARG A 80 20.90 4.41 -15.64
C ARG A 80 20.81 3.58 -16.93
N ARG A 81 21.61 2.51 -17.02
CA ARG A 81 21.59 1.57 -18.15
C ARG A 81 20.24 0.89 -18.32
N ALA A 82 19.64 0.38 -17.23
CA ALA A 82 18.34 -0.25 -17.29
C ALA A 82 17.25 0.73 -17.76
N ALA A 83 17.24 1.95 -17.22
CA ALA A 83 16.31 2.99 -17.66
C ALA A 83 16.52 3.36 -19.13
N GLU A 84 17.76 3.47 -19.59
CA GLU A 84 18.08 3.73 -21.00
C GLU A 84 17.57 2.61 -21.92
N THR A 85 17.81 1.34 -21.57
CA THR A 85 17.28 0.18 -22.30
C THR A 85 15.76 0.21 -22.39
N ILE A 86 15.07 0.39 -21.26
CA ILE A 86 13.60 0.45 -21.20
C ILE A 86 13.05 1.60 -22.06
N LEU A 87 13.65 2.78 -21.94
CA LEU A 87 13.18 3.99 -22.62
C LEU A 87 13.58 4.06 -24.10
N SER A 88 14.44 3.15 -24.56
CA SER A 88 14.83 3.01 -25.98
C SER A 88 14.13 1.85 -26.67
N ALA A 89 13.42 1.00 -25.92
CA ALA A 89 12.51 0.00 -26.45
C ALA A 89 11.24 0.65 -27.06
N GLU A 90 10.28 -0.19 -27.44
CA GLU A 90 9.00 0.18 -28.04
C GLU A 90 8.34 1.40 -27.38
N GLU A 91 7.51 2.10 -28.16
CA GLU A 91 6.81 3.32 -27.72
C GLU A 91 5.95 3.06 -26.47
N LYS A 92 5.42 1.84 -26.32
CA LYS A 92 4.63 1.43 -25.15
C LYS A 92 5.24 0.22 -24.49
N ASN A 93 5.55 0.30 -23.20
CA ASN A 93 6.01 -0.85 -22.45
C ASN A 93 5.62 -0.83 -20.98
N THR A 94 5.58 -2.03 -20.40
CA THR A 94 5.25 -2.33 -19.01
C THR A 94 6.50 -2.86 -18.31
N VAL A 95 6.87 -2.25 -17.20
CA VAL A 95 8.03 -2.62 -16.39
C VAL A 95 7.57 -3.06 -15.03
N LEU A 96 7.96 -4.26 -14.59
CA LEU A 96 7.72 -4.73 -13.23
C LEU A 96 9.02 -4.72 -12.43
N ILE A 97 8.99 -4.12 -11.23
CA ILE A 97 10.16 -3.99 -10.36
C ILE A 97 10.11 -5.04 -9.24
N LEU A 98 11.15 -5.87 -9.16
CA LEU A 98 11.39 -6.87 -8.12
C LEU A 98 12.58 -6.50 -7.24
N GLY A 99 12.57 -6.96 -6.00
CA GLY A 99 13.68 -6.77 -5.07
C GLY A 99 13.25 -6.96 -3.63
N GLY A 100 14.21 -7.26 -2.77
CA GLY A 100 13.97 -7.43 -1.34
C GLY A 100 13.49 -6.14 -0.67
N VAL A 101 13.17 -6.26 0.61
CA VAL A 101 12.88 -5.13 1.48
C VAL A 101 14.10 -4.17 1.51
N ASP A 102 13.86 -2.87 1.39
CA ASP A 102 14.90 -1.81 1.35
C ASP A 102 15.99 -2.00 0.27
N SER A 103 15.66 -2.63 -0.87
CA SER A 103 16.58 -2.76 -2.01
C SER A 103 16.69 -1.51 -2.89
N GLY A 104 15.76 -0.56 -2.75
CA GLY A 104 15.70 0.65 -3.59
C GLY A 104 14.58 0.68 -4.63
N LYS A 105 13.63 -0.28 -4.62
CA LYS A 105 12.50 -0.35 -5.57
C LYS A 105 11.77 0.98 -5.80
N ASN A 106 11.30 1.62 -4.73
CA ASN A 106 10.60 2.91 -4.84
C ASN A 106 11.54 3.99 -5.42
N GLY A 107 12.84 3.96 -5.10
CA GLY A 107 13.82 4.87 -5.69
C GLY A 107 13.99 4.66 -7.19
N PHE A 108 14.08 3.40 -7.64
CA PHE A 108 14.18 3.08 -9.07
C PHE A 108 12.89 3.42 -9.80
N CYS A 109 11.73 3.15 -9.19
CA CYS A 109 10.42 3.55 -9.71
C CYS A 109 10.35 5.06 -9.98
N ILE A 110 10.76 5.88 -9.01
CA ILE A 110 10.80 7.35 -9.14
C ILE A 110 11.80 7.75 -10.25
N TYR A 111 13.01 7.17 -10.23
CA TYR A 111 14.05 7.46 -11.21
C TYR A 111 13.62 7.17 -12.65
N LEU A 112 13.01 6.00 -12.87
CA LEU A 112 12.52 5.59 -14.18
C LEU A 112 11.35 6.50 -14.64
N ALA A 113 10.40 6.79 -13.74
CA ALA A 113 9.29 7.69 -14.04
C ALA A 113 9.78 9.09 -14.46
N ASN A 114 10.65 9.71 -13.67
CA ASN A 114 11.21 11.02 -13.98
C ASN A 114 12.03 11.02 -15.27
N SER A 115 12.78 9.95 -15.53
CA SER A 115 13.56 9.80 -16.77
C SER A 115 12.65 9.66 -18.00
N ALA A 116 11.51 8.98 -17.87
CA ALA A 116 10.52 8.87 -18.93
C ALA A 116 9.80 10.20 -19.21
N LEU A 117 9.45 10.95 -18.16
CA LEU A 117 8.85 12.28 -18.29
C LEU A 117 9.77 13.26 -19.03
N ARG A 118 11.09 13.21 -18.79
CA ARG A 118 12.07 14.02 -19.53
C ARG A 118 12.10 13.71 -21.03
N LYS A 119 11.72 12.50 -21.42
CA LYS A 119 11.53 12.09 -22.81
C LYS A 119 10.10 12.31 -23.31
N ASN A 120 9.28 13.07 -22.58
CA ASN A 120 7.88 13.37 -22.88
C ASN A 120 6.99 12.12 -23.01
N ARG A 121 7.32 11.01 -22.32
CA ARG A 121 6.45 9.83 -22.27
C ARG A 121 5.35 10.02 -21.22
N ARG A 122 4.14 9.54 -21.52
CA ARG A 122 3.03 9.44 -20.57
C ARG A 122 3.29 8.28 -19.61
N VAL A 123 3.42 8.57 -18.32
CA VAL A 123 3.80 7.57 -17.31
C VAL A 123 2.62 7.24 -16.41
N ALA A 124 2.41 5.95 -16.17
CA ALA A 124 1.55 5.43 -15.13
C ALA A 124 2.37 4.60 -14.13
N VAL A 125 2.12 4.78 -12.84
CA VAL A 125 2.69 3.96 -11.77
C VAL A 125 1.58 3.13 -11.14
N ILE A 126 1.79 1.83 -11.06
CA ILE A 126 0.96 0.90 -10.30
C ILE A 126 1.74 0.45 -9.06
N ASP A 127 1.27 0.79 -7.87
CA ASP A 127 1.89 0.38 -6.61
C ASP A 127 1.10 -0.78 -5.98
N CYS A 128 1.75 -1.95 -5.92
CA CYS A 128 1.16 -3.21 -5.43
C CYS A 128 1.64 -3.57 -4.02
N ASP A 129 2.39 -2.69 -3.34
CA ASP A 129 2.84 -2.94 -1.97
C ASP A 129 1.72 -2.69 -0.95
N LEU A 130 0.95 -3.74 -0.64
CA LEU A 130 -0.13 -3.67 0.36
C LEU A 130 0.35 -3.22 1.74
N GLY A 131 1.62 -3.45 2.09
CA GLY A 131 2.14 -3.21 3.42
C GLY A 131 2.86 -1.88 3.57
N GLN A 132 3.53 -1.38 2.55
CA GLN A 132 4.35 -0.16 2.62
C GLN A 132 4.11 0.78 1.42
N SER A 133 2.91 0.76 0.83
CA SER A 133 2.55 1.71 -0.21
C SER A 133 2.83 3.15 0.25
N ASP A 134 3.60 3.86 -0.55
CA ASP A 134 3.79 5.31 -0.40
C ASP A 134 2.71 6.06 -1.20
N LEU A 135 2.13 5.44 -2.24
CA LEU A 135 1.17 6.09 -3.14
C LEU A 135 -0.24 6.18 -2.52
N GLY A 136 -0.80 5.05 -2.10
CA GLY A 136 -2.13 4.94 -1.49
C GLY A 136 -2.08 4.53 -0.01
N PRO A 137 -3.24 4.40 0.65
CA PRO A 137 -3.28 3.87 2.01
C PRO A 137 -2.90 2.38 1.99
N PRO A 138 -2.16 1.87 2.98
CA PRO A 138 -1.85 0.44 3.04
C PRO A 138 -3.13 -0.43 2.98
N GLY A 139 -3.00 -1.61 2.38
CA GLY A 139 -4.12 -2.49 2.04
C GLY A 139 -4.79 -2.21 0.69
N THR A 140 -4.14 -1.43 -0.18
CA THR A 140 -4.64 -1.11 -1.53
C THR A 140 -3.59 -1.42 -2.61
N VAL A 141 -4.08 -1.73 -3.81
CA VAL A 141 -3.30 -1.63 -5.06
C VAL A 141 -3.71 -0.33 -5.75
N ASN A 142 -2.74 0.47 -6.18
CA ASN A 142 -2.97 1.87 -6.57
C ASN A 142 -2.45 2.14 -7.99
N LEU A 143 -3.17 2.94 -8.76
CA LEU A 143 -2.75 3.48 -10.05
C LEU A 143 -2.69 5.01 -9.96
N CYS A 144 -1.60 5.59 -10.44
CA CYS A 144 -1.43 7.04 -10.56
C CYS A 144 -0.79 7.40 -11.91
N PHE A 145 -1.37 8.37 -12.60
CA PHE A 145 -0.78 8.97 -13.79
C PHE A 145 0.14 10.12 -13.36
N ILE A 146 1.39 10.07 -13.84
CA ILE A 146 2.40 11.03 -13.43
C ILE A 146 2.47 12.14 -14.48
N GLU A 147 2.12 13.36 -14.07
CA GLU A 147 2.12 14.53 -14.95
C GLU A 147 3.42 15.33 -14.87
N LYS A 148 4.10 15.30 -13.72
CA LYS A 148 5.27 16.14 -13.42
C LYS A 148 6.31 15.36 -12.63
N PRO A 149 7.61 15.72 -12.75
CA PRO A 149 8.66 15.11 -11.95
C PRO A 149 8.38 15.22 -10.45
N PHE A 150 8.76 14.18 -9.69
CA PHE A 150 8.49 14.06 -8.26
C PHE A 150 9.64 13.33 -7.54
N THR A 151 9.74 13.49 -6.23
CA THR A 151 10.87 12.95 -5.44
C THR A 151 10.46 11.95 -4.37
N ASP A 152 9.15 11.82 -4.08
CA ASP A 152 8.58 10.85 -3.15
C ASP A 152 7.18 10.47 -3.65
N LEU A 153 6.90 9.18 -3.82
CA LEU A 153 5.57 8.68 -4.20
C LEU A 153 4.46 9.20 -3.25
N PHE A 154 4.82 9.49 -2.00
CA PHE A 154 3.90 10.00 -0.99
C PHE A 154 3.34 11.39 -1.28
N THR A 155 3.97 12.20 -2.14
CA THR A 155 3.42 13.51 -2.51
C THR A 155 2.29 13.41 -3.54
N LEU A 156 2.08 12.23 -4.13
CA LEU A 156 1.05 11.99 -5.15
C LEU A 156 -0.22 11.43 -4.53
N PHE A 157 -1.36 11.49 -5.22
CA PHE A 157 -2.57 10.76 -4.85
C PHE A 157 -2.92 9.79 -5.98
N PRO A 158 -3.40 8.57 -5.66
CA PRO A 158 -3.81 7.63 -6.68
C PRO A 158 -5.06 8.14 -7.41
N ASP A 159 -5.09 7.98 -8.72
CA ASP A 159 -6.28 8.21 -9.55
C ASP A 159 -7.30 7.08 -9.36
N TYR A 160 -6.81 5.86 -9.16
CA TYR A 160 -7.62 4.67 -8.90
C TYR A 160 -6.96 3.81 -7.83
N SER A 161 -7.78 3.29 -6.92
CA SER A 161 -7.36 2.35 -5.88
C SER A 161 -8.33 1.17 -5.84
N ILE A 162 -7.78 -0.03 -5.63
CA ILE A 162 -8.55 -1.24 -5.35
C ILE A 162 -8.20 -1.67 -3.92
N PHE A 163 -9.21 -1.76 -3.06
CA PHE A 163 -9.05 -2.13 -1.66
C PHE A 163 -9.02 -3.65 -1.50
N ILE A 164 -7.91 -4.14 -0.96
CA ILE A 164 -7.69 -5.54 -0.59
C ILE A 164 -7.96 -5.74 0.90
N GLY A 165 -7.59 -4.77 1.74
CA GLY A 165 -7.94 -4.76 3.16
C GLY A 165 -7.05 -5.62 4.06
N VAL A 166 -5.89 -6.06 3.58
CA VAL A 166 -4.81 -6.69 4.36
C VAL A 166 -3.47 -6.08 3.97
N THR A 167 -2.46 -6.15 4.85
CA THR A 167 -1.11 -5.59 4.58
C THR A 167 -0.10 -6.62 4.04
N SER A 168 -0.53 -7.87 3.83
CA SER A 168 0.30 -8.95 3.29
C SER A 168 -0.45 -9.69 2.18
N PRO A 169 0.18 -9.95 1.03
CA PRO A 169 -0.46 -10.67 -0.07
C PRO A 169 -0.63 -12.18 0.20
N SER A 170 -0.03 -12.73 1.27
CA SER A 170 0.07 -14.17 1.51
C SER A 170 -1.26 -14.94 1.53
N MET A 171 -2.37 -14.28 1.88
CA MET A 171 -3.71 -14.88 1.95
C MET A 171 -4.66 -14.38 0.85
N VAL A 172 -4.19 -13.44 0.01
CA VAL A 172 -5.02 -12.70 -0.97
C VAL A 172 -4.31 -12.59 -2.32
N VAL A 173 -3.48 -13.59 -2.64
CA VAL A 173 -2.64 -13.59 -3.85
C VAL A 173 -3.50 -13.27 -5.08
N ASP A 174 -4.59 -14.02 -5.28
CA ASP A 174 -5.44 -13.88 -6.47
C ASP A 174 -6.06 -12.48 -6.56
N GLU A 175 -6.53 -11.92 -5.44
CA GLU A 175 -7.08 -10.55 -5.40
C GLU A 175 -6.04 -9.50 -5.83
N VAL A 176 -4.78 -9.68 -5.45
CA VAL A 176 -3.68 -8.77 -5.86
C VAL A 176 -3.34 -8.94 -7.33
N LEU A 177 -3.32 -10.17 -7.85
CA LEU A 177 -3.10 -10.45 -9.28
C LEU A 177 -4.18 -9.78 -10.14
N ASP A 178 -5.45 -9.97 -9.76
CA ASP A 178 -6.61 -9.44 -10.46
C ASP A 178 -6.63 -7.91 -10.40
N ALA A 179 -6.39 -7.33 -9.21
CA ALA A 179 -6.35 -5.88 -9.04
C ALA A 179 -5.24 -5.24 -9.88
N THR A 180 -4.04 -5.83 -9.88
CA THR A 180 -2.90 -5.31 -10.66
C THR A 180 -3.17 -5.40 -12.16
N SER A 181 -3.68 -6.54 -12.63
CA SER A 181 -4.01 -6.76 -14.04
C SER A 181 -5.11 -5.80 -14.51
N ARG A 182 -6.16 -5.60 -13.69
CA ARG A 182 -7.22 -4.64 -13.97
C ARG A 182 -6.67 -3.22 -14.08
N LEU A 183 -5.84 -2.78 -13.13
CA LEU A 183 -5.26 -1.44 -13.16
C LEU A 183 -4.28 -1.24 -14.33
N LYS A 184 -3.57 -2.29 -14.77
CA LYS A 184 -2.77 -2.25 -16.00
C LYS A 184 -3.66 -2.01 -17.22
N VAL A 185 -4.79 -2.70 -17.34
CA VAL A 185 -5.73 -2.47 -18.45
C VAL A 185 -6.32 -1.06 -18.40
N GLU A 186 -6.71 -0.59 -17.21
CA GLU A 186 -7.25 0.77 -17.04
C GLU A 186 -6.22 1.86 -17.38
N SER A 187 -4.94 1.67 -17.06
CA SER A 187 -3.91 2.66 -17.38
C SER A 187 -3.72 2.85 -18.89
N SER A 188 -3.79 1.78 -19.68
CA SER A 188 -3.83 1.84 -21.14
C SER A 188 -5.13 2.43 -21.66
N ARG A 189 -6.28 2.12 -21.06
CA ARG A 189 -7.59 2.58 -21.55
C ARG A 189 -7.87 4.07 -21.31
N LEU A 190 -7.47 4.60 -20.14
CA LEU A 190 -7.94 5.91 -19.66
C LEU A 190 -7.08 7.10 -20.10
N ARG A 191 -5.76 6.88 -20.22
CA ARG A 191 -4.78 7.91 -20.60
C ARG A 191 -3.76 7.41 -21.62
N ASP A 192 -3.89 6.14 -22.03
CA ASP A 192 -3.02 5.53 -23.03
C ASP A 192 -1.54 5.67 -22.66
N ALA A 193 -1.18 5.26 -21.44
CA ALA A 193 0.17 5.41 -20.91
C ALA A 193 1.22 4.74 -21.82
N ASP A 194 2.32 5.46 -22.08
CA ASP A 194 3.46 4.98 -22.87
C ASP A 194 4.39 4.11 -22.01
N LEU A 195 4.43 4.37 -20.70
CA LEU A 195 5.20 3.57 -19.76
C LEU A 195 4.35 3.25 -18.53
N ILE A 196 4.16 1.96 -18.26
CA ILE A 196 3.49 1.47 -17.05
C ILE A 196 4.56 0.87 -16.13
N ILE A 197 4.77 1.47 -14.96
CA ILE A 197 5.73 1.00 -13.96
C ILE A 197 4.98 0.32 -12.83
N ILE A 198 5.17 -0.98 -12.66
CA ILE A 198 4.57 -1.79 -11.58
C ILE A 198 5.59 -1.94 -10.46
N ASN A 199 5.39 -1.20 -9.37
CA ASN A 199 6.16 -1.31 -8.14
C ASN A 199 5.55 -2.42 -7.26
N THR A 200 6.38 -3.33 -6.75
CA THR A 200 5.91 -4.49 -5.97
C THR A 200 6.36 -4.45 -4.52
N ASP A 201 5.74 -5.27 -3.68
CA ASP A 201 6.16 -5.49 -2.29
C ASP A 201 7.54 -6.20 -2.19
N GLY A 202 8.15 -6.18 -1.01
CA GLY A 202 9.43 -6.83 -0.72
C GLY A 202 9.37 -8.32 -0.38
N TRP A 203 8.23 -9.01 -0.52
CA TRP A 203 8.09 -10.42 -0.18
C TRP A 203 8.59 -11.30 -1.33
N ILE A 204 9.86 -11.72 -1.21
CA ILE A 204 10.58 -12.51 -2.22
C ILE A 204 11.14 -13.83 -1.69
N MET A 205 11.01 -14.08 -0.38
CA MET A 205 11.59 -15.24 0.29
C MET A 205 10.52 -16.28 0.66
N GLY A 206 10.86 -17.55 0.42
CA GLY A 206 9.99 -18.71 0.68
C GLY A 206 9.13 -19.09 -0.53
N ASP A 207 8.74 -20.37 -0.59
CA ASP A 207 8.07 -20.94 -1.78
C ASP A 207 6.77 -20.22 -2.17
N LEU A 208 6.00 -19.77 -1.18
CA LEU A 208 4.77 -19.01 -1.42
C LEU A 208 5.08 -17.64 -2.06
N ALA A 209 6.15 -16.97 -1.61
CA ALA A 209 6.57 -15.69 -2.19
C ALA A 209 7.06 -15.87 -3.63
N VAL A 210 7.86 -16.92 -3.87
CA VAL A 210 8.38 -17.24 -5.22
C VAL A 210 7.23 -17.50 -6.18
N LYS A 211 6.28 -18.37 -5.79
CA LYS A 211 5.08 -18.66 -6.59
C LYS A 211 4.23 -17.42 -6.82
N TYR A 212 4.02 -16.60 -5.78
CA TYR A 212 3.28 -15.34 -5.90
C TYR A 212 3.91 -14.41 -6.93
N LYS A 213 5.22 -14.15 -6.85
CA LYS A 213 5.90 -13.25 -7.79
C LYS A 213 5.90 -13.78 -9.22
N ALA A 214 6.12 -15.08 -9.41
CA ALA A 214 6.02 -15.71 -10.73
C ALA A 214 4.61 -15.54 -11.32
N ARG A 215 3.56 -15.80 -10.54
CA ARG A 215 2.17 -15.60 -10.97
C ARG A 215 1.84 -14.13 -11.24
N LEU A 216 2.39 -13.19 -10.47
CA LEU A 216 2.23 -11.75 -10.71
C LEU A 216 2.82 -11.35 -12.05
N ILE A 217 4.03 -11.81 -12.34
CA ILE A 217 4.73 -11.55 -13.60
C ILE A 217 3.97 -12.18 -14.77
N GLU A 218 3.43 -13.38 -14.60
CA GLU A 218 2.61 -14.04 -15.62
C GLU A 218 1.30 -13.28 -15.87
N ALA A 219 0.55 -12.92 -14.83
CA ALA A 219 -0.73 -12.24 -14.94
C ALA A 219 -0.62 -10.86 -15.60
N VAL A 220 0.42 -10.09 -15.23
CA VAL A 220 0.62 -8.75 -15.78
C VAL A 220 1.42 -8.75 -17.07
N ASN A 221 2.09 -9.84 -17.43
CA ASN A 221 2.93 -10.00 -18.63
C ASN A 221 3.73 -8.73 -18.99
N PRO A 222 4.75 -8.35 -18.19
CA PRO A 222 5.53 -7.15 -18.42
C PRO A 222 6.59 -7.36 -19.51
N ASP A 223 6.89 -6.31 -20.26
CA ASP A 223 7.94 -6.31 -21.30
C ASP A 223 9.34 -6.35 -20.69
N PHE A 224 9.50 -5.80 -19.48
CA PHE A 224 10.73 -5.86 -18.69
C PHE A 224 10.45 -6.21 -17.24
N VAL A 225 11.31 -7.05 -16.66
CA VAL A 225 11.39 -7.27 -15.22
C VAL A 225 12.70 -6.69 -14.71
N VAL A 226 12.64 -5.64 -13.90
CA VAL A 226 13.83 -5.07 -13.25
C VAL A 226 14.04 -5.78 -11.93
N ALA A 227 15.13 -6.52 -11.82
CA ALA A 227 15.50 -7.27 -10.62
C ALA A 227 16.59 -6.50 -9.85
N ILE A 228 16.23 -5.92 -8.70
CA ILE A 228 17.18 -5.20 -7.84
C ILE A 228 17.82 -6.18 -6.86
N HIS A 229 19.07 -6.55 -7.12
CA HIS A 229 19.80 -7.57 -6.37
C HIS A 229 20.65 -6.97 -5.25
N THR A 230 20.60 -7.62 -4.08
CA THR A 230 21.59 -7.47 -2.99
C THR A 230 22.51 -8.71 -2.93
N GLY A 231 22.08 -9.80 -3.54
CA GLY A 231 22.79 -11.07 -3.71
C GLY A 231 21.95 -12.01 -4.61
N ASN A 232 21.84 -13.27 -4.19
CA ASN A 232 21.17 -14.33 -4.96
C ASN A 232 19.68 -14.53 -4.61
N GLU A 233 19.07 -13.62 -3.84
CA GLU A 233 17.73 -13.79 -3.27
C GLU A 233 16.60 -13.81 -4.32
N LEU A 234 16.84 -13.25 -5.51
CA LEU A 234 15.88 -13.25 -6.61
C LEU A 234 16.02 -14.45 -7.54
N ASN A 235 17.10 -15.24 -7.43
CA ASN A 235 17.37 -16.36 -8.33
C ASN A 235 16.20 -17.35 -8.43
N PRO A 236 15.54 -17.78 -7.32
CA PRO A 236 14.40 -18.68 -7.41
C PRO A 236 13.23 -18.14 -8.24
N ILE A 237 12.99 -16.82 -8.17
CA ILE A 237 11.93 -16.16 -8.95
C ILE A 237 12.34 -16.08 -10.42
N ILE A 238 13.58 -15.63 -10.69
CA ILE A 238 14.11 -15.47 -12.05
C ILE A 238 14.14 -16.82 -12.78
N SER A 239 14.57 -17.89 -12.10
CA SER A 239 14.57 -19.23 -12.67
C SER A 239 13.16 -19.74 -13.00
N MET A 240 12.13 -19.32 -12.25
CA MET A 240 10.74 -19.75 -12.49
C MET A 240 10.08 -19.00 -13.66
N ILE A 241 10.49 -17.77 -13.94
CA ILE A 241 9.89 -16.97 -15.03
C ILE A 241 10.58 -17.15 -16.40
N GLY A 242 11.66 -17.92 -16.48
CA GLY A 242 12.32 -18.28 -17.75
C GLY A 242 12.91 -17.10 -18.52
N GLU A 243 12.88 -17.17 -19.85
CA GLU A 243 13.53 -16.24 -20.81
C GLU A 243 12.79 -14.89 -20.98
N ARG A 244 12.24 -14.32 -19.90
CA ARG A 244 11.72 -12.94 -19.94
C ARG A 244 12.88 -11.94 -19.93
N HIS A 245 12.64 -10.71 -20.42
CA HIS A 245 13.64 -9.64 -20.37
C HIS A 245 13.88 -9.18 -18.93
N VAL A 246 14.78 -9.87 -18.23
CA VAL A 246 15.19 -9.52 -16.88
C VAL A 246 16.39 -8.58 -16.95
N LEU A 247 16.23 -7.37 -16.41
CA LEU A 247 17.29 -6.39 -16.24
C LEU A 247 17.76 -6.42 -14.79
N SER A 248 18.91 -7.05 -14.55
CA SER A 248 19.54 -7.07 -13.23
C SER A 248 20.18 -5.72 -12.93
N VAL A 249 19.80 -5.13 -11.79
CA VAL A 249 20.36 -3.88 -11.29
C VAL A 249 20.83 -4.03 -9.85
N GLU A 250 21.82 -3.23 -9.47
CA GLU A 250 22.39 -3.28 -8.12
C GLU A 250 21.53 -2.48 -7.15
N ALA A 251 21.40 -2.96 -5.91
CA ALA A 251 20.88 -2.13 -4.82
C ALA A 251 21.83 -0.93 -4.56
N PRO A 252 21.32 0.29 -4.30
CA PRO A 252 22.16 1.41 -3.97
C PRO A 252 22.94 1.17 -2.67
N ARG A 253 24.20 1.59 -2.61
CA ARG A 253 25.10 1.35 -1.47
C ARG A 253 24.61 2.01 -0.17
N ASP A 254 23.98 3.18 -0.31
CA ASP A 254 23.60 4.04 0.81
C ASP A 254 22.10 3.94 1.17
N VAL A 255 21.42 2.82 0.86
CA VAL A 255 20.01 2.67 1.27
C VAL A 255 19.89 2.58 2.79
N ARG A 256 19.08 3.47 3.36
CA ARG A 256 18.74 3.43 4.78
C ARG A 256 17.85 2.22 5.07
N ARG A 257 18.37 1.27 5.85
CA ARG A 257 17.58 0.16 6.39
C ARG A 257 16.54 0.68 7.39
N ARG A 258 15.34 0.12 7.34
CA ARG A 258 14.20 0.51 8.18
C ARG A 258 13.78 -0.67 9.03
N ASP A 259 13.79 -0.47 10.34
CA ASP A 259 13.23 -1.41 11.29
C ASP A 259 11.70 -1.46 11.21
N GLN A 260 11.10 -2.41 11.93
CA GLN A 260 9.64 -2.57 11.96
C GLN A 260 8.91 -1.34 12.53
N ARG A 261 9.54 -0.60 13.44
CA ARG A 261 8.95 0.59 14.06
C ARG A 261 8.82 1.73 13.05
N ILE A 262 9.89 2.03 12.30
CA ILE A 262 9.90 3.04 11.24
C ILE A 262 8.87 2.68 10.15
N ARG A 263 8.77 1.40 9.78
CA ARG A 263 7.74 0.93 8.82
C ARG A 263 6.32 1.19 9.30
N ARG A 264 6.03 0.96 10.58
CA ARG A 264 4.72 1.28 11.18
C ARG A 264 4.44 2.78 11.17
N ILE A 265 5.44 3.62 11.45
CA ILE A 265 5.31 5.09 11.38
C ILE A 265 4.98 5.55 9.94
N LEU A 266 5.67 4.98 8.94
CA LEU A 266 5.40 5.28 7.53
C LEU A 266 3.99 4.86 7.12
N ARG A 267 3.51 3.68 7.53
CA ARG A 267 2.11 3.27 7.33
C ARG A 267 1.13 4.23 7.98
N GLY A 268 1.35 4.57 9.25
CA GLY A 268 0.54 5.52 9.99
C GLY A 268 0.42 6.86 9.26
N SER A 269 1.54 7.34 8.70
CA SER A 269 1.58 8.57 7.91
C SER A 269 0.74 8.46 6.62
N ALA A 270 0.75 7.30 5.95
CA ALA A 270 -0.07 7.04 4.77
C ALA A 270 -1.57 7.00 5.12
N TYR A 271 -1.99 6.31 6.18
CA TYR A 271 -3.39 6.37 6.62
C TYR A 271 -3.82 7.80 6.96
N LYS A 272 -2.98 8.55 7.71
CA LYS A 272 -3.26 9.95 8.08
C LYS A 272 -3.40 10.86 6.87
N LYS A 273 -2.59 10.68 5.83
CA LYS A 273 -2.72 11.42 4.56
C LYS A 273 -4.08 11.20 3.91
N HIS A 274 -4.56 9.95 3.88
CA HIS A 274 -5.84 9.59 3.24
C HIS A 274 -7.07 9.76 4.14
N LEU A 275 -6.89 9.97 5.45
CA LEU A 275 -7.93 10.33 6.42
C LEU A 275 -7.90 11.81 6.80
N LYS A 276 -7.11 12.62 6.09
CA LYS A 276 -7.06 14.07 6.31
C LYS A 276 -8.46 14.65 6.12
N GLU A 277 -8.89 15.52 7.03
CA GLU A 277 -10.22 16.17 7.04
C GLU A 277 -11.41 15.22 7.25
N ALA A 278 -11.16 13.97 7.66
CA ALA A 278 -12.21 13.02 7.98
C ALA A 278 -13.10 13.51 9.14
N LYS A 279 -14.37 13.13 9.06
CA LYS A 279 -15.39 13.40 10.10
C LYS A 279 -16.24 12.16 10.30
N ILE A 280 -16.95 12.09 11.41
CA ILE A 280 -17.92 11.02 11.65
C ILE A 280 -19.12 11.25 10.72
N ARG A 281 -19.42 10.26 9.87
CA ARG A 281 -20.60 10.21 9.01
C ARG A 281 -21.42 8.96 9.32
N LEU A 282 -22.73 9.09 9.31
CA LEU A 282 -23.68 7.98 9.48
C LEU A 282 -24.09 7.46 8.11
N PHE A 283 -24.03 6.14 7.93
CA PHE A 283 -24.52 5.44 6.75
C PHE A 283 -25.60 4.45 7.18
N HIS A 284 -26.80 4.60 6.63
CA HIS A 284 -27.84 3.59 6.72
C HIS A 284 -27.52 2.47 5.74
N LEU A 285 -27.55 1.22 6.19
CA LEU A 285 -27.10 0.08 5.40
C LEU A 285 -28.16 -0.42 4.41
N ASP A 286 -29.34 0.18 4.40
CA ASP A 286 -30.37 -0.10 3.40
C ASP A 286 -29.89 0.44 2.04
N GLY A 287 -29.66 -0.47 1.08
CA GLY A 287 -29.12 -0.13 -0.24
C GLY A 287 -27.59 0.00 -0.30
N ILE A 288 -26.88 -0.18 0.82
CA ILE A 288 -25.42 -0.22 0.86
C ILE A 288 -24.94 -1.65 1.10
N ARG A 289 -24.15 -2.17 0.16
CA ARG A 289 -23.54 -3.49 0.31
C ARG A 289 -22.34 -3.42 1.26
N VAL A 290 -22.35 -4.18 2.36
CA VAL A 290 -21.23 -4.26 3.31
C VAL A 290 -20.61 -5.64 3.28
N GLU A 291 -19.34 -5.75 2.90
CA GLU A 291 -18.64 -7.02 2.72
C GLU A 291 -17.19 -6.98 3.23
N GLY A 292 -16.49 -8.11 3.18
CA GLY A 292 -15.09 -8.24 3.59
C GLY A 292 -14.94 -8.93 4.95
N ALA A 293 -14.24 -8.30 5.89
CA ALA A 293 -13.99 -8.85 7.22
C ALA A 293 -15.28 -9.05 8.04
N LEU A 294 -16.32 -8.25 7.77
CA LEU A 294 -17.68 -8.40 8.27
C LEU A 294 -18.66 -8.27 7.10
N ASN A 295 -19.62 -9.19 6.99
CA ASN A 295 -20.67 -9.13 5.97
C ASN A 295 -22.01 -8.75 6.60
N LEU A 296 -22.50 -7.53 6.35
CA LEU A 296 -23.74 -7.01 6.95
C LEU A 296 -24.92 -6.99 5.95
N ASN A 297 -24.79 -7.71 4.83
CA ASN A 297 -25.83 -7.76 3.80
C ASN A 297 -27.03 -8.63 4.19
N ASP A 298 -26.80 -9.65 5.00
CA ASP A 298 -27.79 -10.70 5.23
C ASP A 298 -28.75 -10.39 6.39
N LYS A 299 -29.94 -10.98 6.30
CA LYS A 299 -31.00 -11.02 7.32
C LYS A 299 -31.26 -12.47 7.75
N GLY A 300 -30.20 -13.29 7.87
CA GLY A 300 -30.22 -14.70 8.27
C GLY A 300 -30.75 -14.92 9.70
N ARG A 301 -31.95 -14.42 9.98
CA ARG A 301 -32.56 -14.35 11.31
C ARG A 301 -32.94 -15.74 11.79
N GLU A 302 -33.43 -16.61 10.92
CA GLU A 302 -33.70 -18.01 11.29
C GLU A 302 -32.43 -18.75 11.75
N PHE A 303 -31.30 -18.53 11.07
CA PHE A 303 -30.02 -19.11 11.46
C PHE A 303 -29.50 -18.48 12.76
N ALA A 304 -29.61 -17.15 12.89
CA ALA A 304 -29.26 -16.45 14.12
C ALA A 304 -30.10 -16.94 15.32
N ASP A 305 -31.42 -17.03 15.18
CA ASP A 305 -32.36 -17.48 16.22
C ASP A 305 -32.03 -18.91 16.69
N LYS A 306 -31.67 -19.80 15.74
CA LYS A 306 -31.19 -21.14 16.06
C LYS A 306 -29.92 -21.10 16.92
N ILE A 307 -28.93 -20.29 16.53
CA ILE A 307 -27.68 -20.14 17.27
C ILE A 307 -27.92 -19.49 18.64
N GLU A 308 -28.78 -18.48 18.74
CA GLU A 308 -29.19 -17.86 20.01
C GLU A 308 -29.82 -18.87 20.96
N GLY A 309 -30.66 -19.78 20.46
CA GLY A 309 -31.26 -20.86 21.25
C GLY A 309 -30.23 -21.80 21.86
N ILE A 310 -29.17 -22.15 21.12
CA ILE A 310 -28.08 -23.01 21.60
C ILE A 310 -27.20 -22.24 22.58
N LEU A 311 -26.82 -21.00 22.25
CA LEU A 311 -25.94 -20.16 23.06
C LEU A 311 -26.61 -19.66 24.34
N ARG A 312 -27.94 -19.56 24.35
CA ARG A 312 -28.77 -18.91 25.38
C ARG A 312 -28.36 -17.46 25.64
N SER A 313 -28.02 -16.74 24.57
CA SER A 313 -27.54 -15.37 24.62
C SER A 313 -27.94 -14.63 23.34
N GLU A 314 -28.13 -13.30 23.45
CA GLU A 314 -28.43 -12.44 22.31
C GLU A 314 -27.21 -12.34 21.38
N VAL A 315 -27.43 -12.61 20.10
CA VAL A 315 -26.47 -12.49 19.01
C VAL A 315 -26.82 -11.24 18.22
N LEU A 316 -25.98 -10.21 18.34
CA LEU A 316 -26.17 -8.95 17.63
C LEU A 316 -26.00 -9.11 16.11
N HIS A 317 -25.12 -10.03 15.70
CA HIS A 317 -24.88 -10.32 14.30
C HIS A 317 -24.38 -11.75 14.12
N CYS A 318 -24.87 -12.42 13.08
CA CYS A 318 -24.50 -13.77 12.69
C CYS A 318 -24.16 -13.78 11.20
N GLU A 319 -22.96 -14.24 10.87
CA GLU A 319 -22.49 -14.39 9.50
C GLU A 319 -22.00 -15.84 9.30
N GLU A 320 -22.68 -16.57 8.43
CA GLU A 320 -22.25 -17.91 8.04
C GLU A 320 -21.24 -17.86 6.88
N ARG A 321 -20.10 -18.50 7.06
CA ARG A 321 -19.03 -18.67 6.06
C ARG A 321 -18.88 -20.14 5.70
N SER A 322 -18.06 -20.45 4.68
CA SER A 322 -17.88 -21.82 4.19
C SER A 322 -17.47 -22.80 5.31
N ASN A 323 -16.50 -22.41 6.16
CA ASN A 323 -15.92 -23.26 7.21
C ASN A 323 -16.06 -22.69 8.63
N SER A 324 -16.72 -21.54 8.78
CA SER A 324 -16.88 -20.89 10.08
C SER A 324 -18.17 -20.09 10.17
N ILE A 325 -18.55 -19.74 11.38
CA ILE A 325 -19.65 -18.82 11.68
C ILE A 325 -19.07 -17.69 12.52
N LEU A 326 -19.17 -16.46 12.04
CA LEU A 326 -18.80 -15.28 12.80
C LEU A 326 -20.01 -14.77 13.58
N LEU A 327 -19.85 -14.61 14.88
CA LEU A 327 -20.87 -14.10 15.78
C LEU A 327 -20.37 -12.84 16.47
N ILE A 328 -21.22 -11.82 16.53
CA ILE A 328 -21.00 -10.63 17.37
C ILE A 328 -22.02 -10.66 18.49
N VAL A 329 -21.52 -10.66 19.73
CA VAL A 329 -22.37 -10.65 20.94
C VAL A 329 -22.14 -9.37 21.73
N GLN A 330 -23.05 -9.04 22.65
CA GLN A 330 -22.88 -7.86 23.49
C GLN A 330 -21.66 -7.98 24.42
N ARG A 331 -21.43 -9.17 24.99
CA ARG A 331 -20.33 -9.48 25.91
C ARG A 331 -19.91 -10.94 25.77
N ARG A 332 -18.64 -11.19 25.43
CA ARG A 332 -18.12 -12.56 25.21
C ARG A 332 -17.99 -13.35 26.51
N ASP A 333 -17.71 -12.69 27.63
CA ASP A 333 -17.48 -13.30 28.94
C ASP A 333 -18.76 -13.87 29.60
N LEU A 334 -19.93 -13.56 29.04
CA LEU A 334 -21.21 -14.09 29.49
C LEU A 334 -21.62 -15.40 28.80
N LEU A 335 -20.83 -15.87 27.83
CA LEU A 335 -21.13 -17.10 27.08
C LEU A 335 -20.55 -18.33 27.78
N ASP A 336 -21.37 -19.38 27.90
CA ASP A 336 -20.89 -20.70 28.31
C ASP A 336 -20.17 -21.38 27.13
N TRP A 337 -18.89 -21.71 27.32
CA TRP A 337 -18.08 -22.38 26.31
C TRP A 337 -18.62 -23.75 25.90
N LYS A 338 -19.36 -24.43 26.78
CA LYS A 338 -20.05 -25.69 26.44
C LYS A 338 -21.12 -25.45 25.38
N ASN A 339 -21.85 -24.34 25.46
CA ASN A 339 -22.87 -23.99 24.48
C ASN A 339 -22.24 -23.60 23.14
N VAL A 340 -21.10 -22.89 23.17
CA VAL A 340 -20.33 -22.59 21.94
C VAL A 340 -19.89 -23.89 21.27
N LYS A 341 -19.36 -24.84 22.03
CA LYS A 341 -18.95 -26.15 21.49
C LYS A 341 -20.13 -26.96 20.96
N ALA A 342 -21.28 -26.93 21.64
CA ALA A 342 -22.50 -27.56 21.16
C ALA A 342 -22.95 -26.96 19.81
N ALA A 343 -22.91 -25.63 19.68
CA ALA A 343 -23.23 -24.94 18.44
C ALA A 343 -22.24 -25.29 17.31
N GLU A 344 -20.94 -25.40 17.60
CA GLU A 344 -19.95 -25.88 16.62
C GLU A 344 -20.23 -27.33 16.17
N MET A 345 -20.59 -28.22 17.09
CA MET A 345 -20.93 -29.62 16.77
C MET A 345 -22.20 -29.72 15.93
N GLU A 346 -23.23 -28.94 16.26
CA GLU A 346 -24.51 -28.97 15.56
C GLU A 346 -24.40 -28.37 14.15
N THR A 347 -23.59 -27.33 13.98
CA THR A 347 -23.40 -26.67 12.68
C THR A 347 -22.32 -27.31 11.82
N GLY A 348 -21.43 -28.10 12.43
CA GLY A 348 -20.23 -28.61 11.77
C GLY A 348 -19.20 -27.54 11.41
N LYS A 349 -19.34 -26.31 11.95
CA LYS A 349 -18.50 -25.15 11.61
C LYS A 349 -17.85 -24.57 12.85
N ARG A 350 -16.64 -24.02 12.69
CA ARG A 350 -15.95 -23.31 13.78
C ARG A 350 -16.66 -21.98 14.06
N ILE A 351 -16.89 -21.67 15.32
CA ILE A 351 -17.45 -20.37 15.72
C ILE A 351 -16.32 -19.38 16.01
N ILE A 352 -16.42 -18.19 15.40
CA ILE A 352 -15.54 -17.05 15.65
C ILE A 352 -16.37 -16.02 16.42
N LEU A 353 -16.01 -15.78 17.69
CA LEU A 353 -16.73 -14.86 18.58
C LEU A 353 -16.02 -13.51 18.66
N LEU A 354 -16.75 -12.48 18.28
CA LEU A 354 -16.43 -11.07 18.53
C LEU A 354 -17.42 -10.49 19.54
N GLN A 355 -16.98 -9.48 20.28
CA GLN A 355 -17.86 -8.67 21.12
C GLN A 355 -18.12 -7.30 20.49
N LYS A 356 -19.26 -6.69 20.82
CA LYS A 356 -19.53 -5.30 20.44
C LYS A 356 -18.38 -4.40 20.88
N GLY A 357 -17.85 -3.62 19.96
CA GLY A 357 -16.64 -2.83 20.13
C GLY A 357 -15.42 -3.41 19.40
N ASP A 358 -15.41 -4.70 19.06
CA ASP A 358 -14.32 -5.32 18.30
C ASP A 358 -14.29 -4.85 16.83
N GLU A 359 -15.39 -4.30 16.32
CA GLU A 359 -15.46 -3.67 15.00
C GLU A 359 -14.78 -2.30 14.95
N ARG A 360 -14.61 -1.64 16.10
CA ARG A 360 -14.10 -0.27 16.15
C ARG A 360 -12.67 -0.20 15.66
N GLY A 361 -12.38 0.80 14.83
CA GLY A 361 -11.05 0.98 14.28
C GLY A 361 -10.78 0.18 13.01
N LEU A 362 -11.70 -0.69 12.57
CA LEU A 362 -11.52 -1.42 11.31
C LEU A 362 -11.48 -0.44 10.14
N LEU A 363 -10.48 -0.61 9.28
CA LEU A 363 -10.34 0.15 8.05
C LEU A 363 -11.27 -0.41 6.98
N ALA A 364 -11.95 0.44 6.24
CA ALA A 364 -12.81 0.04 5.13
C ALA A 364 -12.65 0.99 3.94
N SER A 365 -12.86 0.48 2.72
CA SER A 365 -13.12 1.33 1.56
C SER A 365 -14.59 1.72 1.50
N LEU A 366 -14.84 2.92 0.97
CA LEU A 366 -16.17 3.35 0.54
C LEU A 366 -16.15 3.48 -0.99
N GLU A 367 -17.12 2.87 -1.65
CA GLU A 367 -17.19 2.77 -3.10
C GLU A 367 -18.50 3.35 -3.65
N ASP A 368 -18.41 3.98 -4.81
CA ASP A 368 -19.56 4.54 -5.55
C ASP A 368 -20.38 3.42 -6.22
N PRO A 369 -21.57 3.72 -6.79
CA PRO A 369 -22.38 2.74 -7.54
C PRO A 369 -21.66 2.09 -8.75
N ALA A 370 -20.62 2.72 -9.29
CA ALA A 370 -19.81 2.18 -10.37
C ALA A 370 -18.69 1.24 -9.86
N GLY A 371 -18.61 1.01 -8.54
CA GLY A 371 -17.57 0.19 -7.93
C GLY A 371 -16.19 0.87 -7.91
N ARG A 372 -16.13 2.20 -7.98
CA ARG A 372 -14.89 2.96 -7.80
C ARG A 372 -14.71 3.33 -6.35
N MET A 373 -13.50 3.12 -5.85
CA MET A 373 -13.12 3.53 -4.50
C MET A 373 -13.07 5.06 -4.39
N LEU A 374 -13.94 5.62 -3.56
CA LEU A 374 -13.98 7.05 -3.24
C LEU A 374 -12.93 7.44 -2.19
N GLY A 375 -12.56 6.49 -1.34
CA GLY A 375 -11.58 6.69 -0.29
C GLY A 375 -11.68 5.62 0.79
N ILE A 376 -10.94 5.83 1.87
CA ILE A 376 -11.00 4.98 3.07
C ILE A 376 -11.81 5.65 4.19
N GLY A 377 -12.25 4.83 5.13
CA GLY A 377 -12.82 5.25 6.39
C GLY A 377 -12.53 4.24 7.49
N MET A 378 -12.65 4.69 8.73
CA MET A 378 -12.50 3.84 9.90
C MET A 378 -13.87 3.65 10.56
N ILE A 379 -14.23 2.41 10.89
CA ILE A 379 -15.46 2.10 11.63
C ILE A 379 -15.37 2.74 13.01
N HIS A 380 -16.30 3.64 13.32
CA HIS A 380 -16.45 4.25 14.64
C HIS A 380 -17.31 3.37 15.54
N ASP A 381 -18.46 2.93 15.02
CA ASP A 381 -19.31 1.88 15.60
C ASP A 381 -20.35 1.39 14.58
N ILE A 382 -20.96 0.24 14.89
CA ILE A 382 -22.05 -0.34 14.12
C ILE A 382 -23.26 -0.50 15.05
N ASP A 383 -24.40 -0.01 14.60
CA ASP A 383 -25.71 -0.32 15.17
C ASP A 383 -26.33 -1.47 14.37
N PHE A 384 -26.14 -2.68 14.87
CA PHE A 384 -26.66 -3.90 14.25
C PHE A 384 -28.19 -3.96 14.23
N ARG A 385 -28.87 -3.32 15.20
CA ARG A 385 -30.33 -3.32 15.30
C ARG A 385 -30.94 -2.35 14.29
N ASN A 386 -30.43 -1.12 14.24
CA ASN A 386 -30.91 -0.09 13.32
C ASN A 386 -30.24 -0.15 11.93
N ARG A 387 -29.40 -1.16 11.68
CA ARG A 387 -28.67 -1.37 10.43
C ARG A 387 -27.99 -0.09 9.95
N SER A 388 -27.16 0.49 10.80
CA SER A 388 -26.38 1.69 10.46
C SER A 388 -24.94 1.58 10.94
N VAL A 389 -24.04 2.26 10.25
CA VAL A 389 -22.63 2.34 10.60
C VAL A 389 -22.21 3.80 10.67
N ARG A 390 -21.51 4.18 11.74
CA ARG A 390 -20.80 5.46 11.79
C ARG A 390 -19.36 5.22 11.41
N MET A 391 -18.85 6.02 10.48
CA MET A 391 -17.47 5.92 10.01
C MET A 391 -16.78 7.27 10.10
N TYR A 392 -15.52 7.27 10.52
CA TYR A 392 -14.62 8.40 10.40
C TYR A 392 -14.00 8.39 9.00
N THR A 393 -14.45 9.26 8.11
CA THR A 393 -14.04 9.27 6.70
C THR A 393 -14.09 10.69 6.10
N PRO A 394 -13.19 11.03 5.15
CA PRO A 394 -13.29 12.28 4.39
C PRO A 394 -14.22 12.15 3.17
N VAL A 395 -14.64 10.93 2.81
CA VAL A 395 -15.56 10.71 1.69
C VAL A 395 -16.85 11.48 1.95
N SER A 396 -17.31 12.25 0.96
CA SER A 396 -18.54 13.04 1.00
C SER A 396 -19.61 12.58 -0.01
N GLY A 397 -19.20 11.88 -1.07
CA GLY A 397 -20.08 11.40 -2.15
C GLY A 397 -21.04 10.27 -1.78
N GLU A 398 -21.81 9.83 -2.77
CA GLU A 398 -22.75 8.71 -2.68
C GLU A 398 -21.99 7.38 -2.57
N VAL A 399 -22.34 6.59 -1.54
CA VAL A 399 -21.70 5.31 -1.24
C VAL A 399 -22.71 4.21 -1.48
N SER A 400 -22.35 3.23 -2.32
CA SER A 400 -23.17 2.04 -2.59
C SER A 400 -22.59 0.77 -1.96
N ARG A 401 -21.30 0.79 -1.62
CA ARG A 401 -20.60 -0.36 -1.03
C ARG A 401 -19.55 0.09 -0.02
N ILE A 402 -19.44 -0.67 1.06
CA ILE A 402 -18.41 -0.57 2.09
C ILE A 402 -17.69 -1.92 2.16
N LYS A 403 -16.41 -1.98 1.80
CA LYS A 403 -15.59 -3.19 1.96
C LYS A 403 -14.72 -3.04 3.21
N ILE A 404 -15.05 -3.79 4.25
CA ILE A 404 -14.34 -3.77 5.53
C ILE A 404 -13.10 -4.67 5.43
N GLY A 405 -11.94 -4.10 5.72
CA GLY A 405 -10.68 -4.83 5.77
C GLY A 405 -10.41 -5.43 7.14
N TRP A 406 -9.32 -6.18 7.22
CA TRP A 406 -8.83 -6.78 8.47
C TRP A 406 -7.90 -5.87 9.25
N ILE A 407 -7.49 -4.74 8.65
CA ILE A 407 -6.58 -3.76 9.24
C ILE A 407 -7.32 -2.95 10.32
N ARG A 408 -6.69 -2.80 11.48
CA ARG A 408 -7.22 -2.01 12.59
C ARG A 408 -6.32 -0.81 12.92
N LEU A 409 -6.94 0.36 12.99
CA LEU A 409 -6.30 1.61 13.40
C LEU A 409 -6.83 2.04 14.78
N ASP A 410 -6.03 2.82 15.51
CA ASP A 410 -6.51 3.59 16.65
C ASP A 410 -7.10 4.94 16.23
N SER A 411 -7.60 5.71 17.21
CA SER A 411 -8.21 7.03 16.99
C SER A 411 -7.27 8.06 16.36
N GLU A 412 -5.96 7.85 16.44
CA GLU A 412 -4.96 8.71 15.81
C GLU A 412 -4.60 8.23 14.40
N GLY A 413 -5.17 7.12 13.92
CA GLY A 413 -4.84 6.52 12.63
C GLY A 413 -3.55 5.70 12.64
N ASN A 414 -3.05 5.30 13.81
CA ASN A 414 -1.91 4.40 13.93
C ASN A 414 -2.37 2.94 13.90
N GLU A 415 -1.65 2.07 13.22
CA GLU A 415 -2.01 0.65 13.11
C GLU A 415 -1.81 -0.09 14.43
N ARG A 416 -2.84 -0.85 14.84
CA ARG A 416 -2.83 -1.68 16.05
C ARG A 416 -2.60 -3.17 15.75
N GLY A 417 -2.93 -3.63 14.55
CA GLY A 417 -2.78 -5.02 14.10
C GLY A 417 -3.90 -5.45 13.17
N LEU A 418 -4.01 -6.76 12.93
CA LEU A 418 -5.11 -7.36 12.17
C LEU A 418 -6.19 -7.92 13.11
N LEU A 419 -7.46 -7.84 12.72
CA LEU A 419 -8.57 -8.45 13.47
C LEU A 419 -8.39 -9.97 13.61
N LEU A 420 -7.82 -10.65 12.61
CA LEU A 420 -7.53 -12.10 12.67
C LEU A 420 -6.47 -12.48 13.71
N GLU A 421 -5.48 -11.63 13.95
CA GLU A 421 -4.45 -11.88 14.97
C GLU A 421 -5.04 -11.78 16.38
N ALA A 422 -6.01 -10.88 16.59
CA ALA A 422 -6.77 -10.82 17.84
C ALA A 422 -7.67 -12.06 18.05
N LEU A 423 -8.04 -12.76 16.97
CA LEU A 423 -8.86 -13.97 16.97
C LEU A 423 -8.05 -15.27 17.07
N SER A 424 -6.78 -15.29 16.67
CA SER A 424 -5.89 -16.45 16.75
C SER A 424 -5.07 -16.52 18.05
N MET A 425 -4.90 -15.40 18.75
CA MET A 425 -4.18 -15.32 20.03
C MET A 425 -5.03 -15.61 21.28
N ARG A 426 -6.27 -16.12 21.16
CA ARG A 426 -7.17 -16.31 22.31
C ARG A 426 -8.08 -17.53 22.23
#